data_AF-A0A8J2J8E9-F1
#
_entry.id   AF-A0A8J2J8E9-F1
#
_cell.length_a   1.000
_cell.length_b   1.000
_cell.length_c   1.000
_cell.angle_alpha   90.00
_cell.angle_beta   90.00
_cell.angle_gamma   90.00
#
_symmetry.space_group_name_H-M   'P 1'
#
loop_
_entity.id
_entity.type
_entity.pdbx_description
1 polymer ?
#
loop_
_entity_poly.entity_id
_entity_poly.type
_entity_poly.pdbx_seq_one_letter_code
_entity_poly.pdbx_strand_id
1 'polypeptide(L)'
;EKDALLKEATGTGKKDLAVVLDDDTIVAQALLFFSAGFDTVQTALTFAAYELAVNQDVQERLADEVVPIMKKNNGALTYESVNEMQYLDMVVA
;
A
#
# COMPACT_ATOMS: atom_id res chain seq x y z
N GLU A 1 -37.46 31.64 7.90
CA GLU A 1 -37.94 30.25 8.03
C GLU A 1 -36.81 29.23 8.14
N LYS A 2 -35.74 29.32 7.32
CA LYS A 2 -34.61 28.37 7.35
C LYS A 2 -33.70 28.46 8.60
N ASP A 3 -33.67 29.61 9.29
CA ASP A 3 -32.85 29.80 10.49
C ASP A 3 -33.48 29.26 11.79
N ALA A 4 -34.78 28.92 11.76
CA ALA A 4 -35.47 28.35 12.91
C ALA A 4 -35.16 26.85 13.11
N LEU A 5 -34.81 26.14 12.03
CA LEU A 5 -34.48 24.71 12.06
C LEU A 5 -33.04 24.43 12.55
N LEU A 6 -32.16 25.43 12.54
CA LEU A 6 -30.80 25.29 13.07
C LEU A 6 -30.73 25.40 14.59
N LYS A 7 -31.79 25.92 15.24
CA LYS A 7 -31.80 26.18 16.69
C LYS A 7 -32.38 25.06 17.55
N GLU A 8 -32.99 24.04 16.94
CA GLU A 8 -33.41 22.80 17.62
C GLU A 8 -32.34 21.68 17.54
N ALA A 9 -31.15 21.96 17.01
CA ALA A 9 -30.06 20.99 16.91
C ALA A 9 -29.11 20.98 18.13
N THR A 10 -29.53 21.57 19.26
CA THR A 10 -28.79 21.54 20.53
C THR A 10 -29.60 20.83 21.62
N GLY A 11 -30.04 19.61 21.30
CA GLY A 11 -30.51 18.61 22.26
C GLY A 11 -29.56 17.43 22.26
N THR A 12 -29.06 17.08 23.44
CA THR A 12 -28.22 15.92 23.76
C THR A 12 -28.52 14.67 22.93
N GLY A 13 -27.57 14.26 22.10
CA GLY A 13 -27.62 12.99 21.37
C GLY A 13 -26.29 12.80 20.65
N LYS A 14 -25.68 11.62 20.76
CA LYS A 14 -24.53 11.22 19.94
C LYS A 14 -24.83 11.63 18.50
N LYS A 15 -24.14 12.65 17.98
CA LYS A 15 -24.14 12.88 16.54
C LYS A 15 -23.41 11.69 15.99
N ASP A 16 -24.17 10.73 15.47
CA ASP A 16 -23.66 9.88 14.41
C ASP A 16 -23.10 10.86 13.38
N LEU A 17 -21.77 11.04 13.41
CA LEU A 17 -21.05 11.68 12.33
C LEU A 17 -21.28 10.73 11.16
N ALA A 18 -22.39 10.93 10.45
CA ALA A 18 -22.53 10.44 9.10
C ALA A 18 -21.35 11.07 8.36
N VAL A 19 -20.27 10.30 8.22
CA VAL A 19 -19.09 10.70 7.47
C VAL A 19 -19.60 10.97 6.07
N VAL A 20 -19.73 12.25 5.72
CA VAL A 20 -20.15 12.65 4.38
C VAL A 20 -18.98 12.34 3.48
N LEU A 21 -19.20 11.45 2.52
CA LEU A 21 -18.17 11.03 1.55
C LEU A 21 -18.14 12.04 0.40
N ASP A 22 -17.77 13.29 0.69
CA ASP A 22 -17.49 14.31 -0.32
C ASP A 22 -16.07 14.17 -0.89
N ASP A 23 -15.80 14.83 -2.02
CA ASP A 23 -14.51 14.73 -2.73
C ASP A 23 -13.32 15.07 -1.82
N ASP A 24 -13.44 16.12 -0.99
CA ASP A 24 -12.39 16.54 -0.07
C ASP A 24 -12.13 15.47 1.00
N THR A 25 -13.18 14.86 1.54
CA THR A 25 -13.09 13.76 2.49
C THR A 25 -12.46 12.52 1.86
N ILE A 26 -12.81 12.18 0.61
CA ILE A 26 -12.23 11.05 -0.13
C ILE A 26 -10.73 11.28 -0.35
N VAL A 27 -10.34 12.48 -0.79
CA VAL A 27 -8.93 12.83 -1.00
C VAL A 27 -8.16 12.79 0.31
N ALA A 28 -8.71 13.35 1.39
CA ALA A 28 -8.08 13.33 2.71
C ALA A 28 -7.86 11.89 3.23
N GLN A 29 -8.84 11.00 3.05
CA GLN A 29 -8.71 9.59 3.43
C GLN A 29 -7.69 8.86 2.54
N ALA A 30 -7.68 9.10 1.23
CA ALA A 30 -6.70 8.50 0.32
C ALA A 30 -5.27 8.87 0.70
N LEU A 31 -5.02 10.14 1.05
CA LEU A 31 -3.73 10.59 1.55
C LEU A 31 -3.36 9.89 2.87
N LEU A 32 -4.31 9.76 3.79
CA LEU A 32 -4.09 9.10 5.06
C LEU A 32 -3.72 7.62 4.88
N PHE A 33 -4.43 6.89 4.02
CA PHE A 33 -4.11 5.49 3.71
C PHE A 33 -2.75 5.36 3.03
N PHE A 34 -2.43 6.27 2.10
CA PHE A 34 -1.13 6.29 1.45
C PHE A 34 -0.01 6.52 2.46
N SER A 35 -0.09 7.58 3.27
CA SER A 35 0.94 7.90 4.26
C SER A 35 1.12 6.81 5.31
N ALA A 36 0.02 6.22 5.80
CA ALA A 36 0.08 5.13 6.77
C ALA A 36 0.78 3.87 6.22
N GLY A 37 0.62 3.58 4.93
CA GLY A 37 1.29 2.46 4.27
C GLY A 37 2.68 2.79 3.73
N PHE A 38 2.97 4.08 3.51
CA PHE A 38 4.20 4.51 2.85
C PHE A 38 5.43 4.29 3.71
N ASP A 39 5.41 4.75 4.97
CA ASP A 39 6.60 4.70 5.83
C ASP A 39 7.06 3.26 6.11
N THR A 40 6.11 2.34 6.31
CA THR A 40 6.40 0.92 6.58
C THR A 40 6.96 0.22 5.35
N VAL A 41 6.32 0.38 4.19
CA VAL A 41 6.75 -0.23 2.92
C VAL A 41 8.08 0.36 2.45
N GLN A 42 8.26 1.68 2.55
CA GLN A 42 9.53 2.32 2.19
C GLN A 42 10.68 1.77 3.03
N THR A 43 10.48 1.64 4.34
CA THR A 43 11.51 1.12 5.24
C THR A 43 11.86 -0.33 4.89
N ALA A 44 10.87 -1.20 4.70
CA ALA A 44 11.08 -2.59 4.30
C ALA A 44 11.87 -2.70 2.98
N LEU A 45 11.45 -1.96 1.95
CA LEU A 45 12.13 -1.94 0.65
C LEU A 45 13.56 -1.40 0.74
N THR A 46 13.80 -0.40 1.59
CA THR A 46 15.14 0.17 1.80
C THR A 46 16.08 -0.86 2.41
N PHE A 47 15.63 -1.59 3.44
CA PHE A 47 16.42 -2.66 4.04
C PHE A 47 16.63 -3.82 3.07
N ALA A 48 15.60 -4.26 2.36
CA ALA A 48 15.73 -5.33 1.36
C ALA A 48 16.75 -4.95 0.27
N ALA A 49 16.66 -3.73 -0.27
CA ALA A 49 17.61 -3.25 -1.27
C ALA A 49 19.05 -3.14 -0.72
N TYR A 50 19.21 -2.70 0.54
CA TYR A 50 20.51 -2.63 1.19
C TYR A 50 21.12 -4.03 1.39
N GLU A 51 20.36 -4.98 1.92
CA GLU A 51 20.82 -6.36 2.13
C GLU A 51 21.18 -7.03 0.80
N LEU A 52 20.41 -6.81 -0.27
CA LEU A 52 20.76 -7.32 -1.60
C LEU A 52 22.04 -6.69 -2.16
N ALA A 53 22.27 -5.40 -1.93
CA ALA A 53 23.49 -4.74 -2.39
C ALA A 53 24.75 -5.26 -1.68
N VAL A 54 24.65 -5.59 -0.39
CA VAL A 54 25.77 -6.08 0.43
C VAL A 54 26.00 -7.58 0.24
N ASN A 55 24.94 -8.37 0.01
CA ASN A 55 25.00 -9.83 -0.16
C ASN A 55 24.79 -10.22 -1.63
N GLN A 56 25.86 -10.16 -2.42
CA GLN A 56 25.82 -10.43 -3.87
C GLN A 56 25.36 -11.84 -4.22
N ASP A 57 25.64 -12.84 -3.39
CA ASP A 57 25.19 -14.23 -3.56
C ASP A 57 23.66 -14.36 -3.43
N VAL A 58 23.07 -13.64 -2.48
CA VAL A 58 21.61 -13.55 -2.31
C VAL A 58 20.99 -12.85 -3.50
N GLN A 59 21.61 -11.76 -3.97
CA GLN A 59 21.15 -11.01 -5.13
C GLN A 59 21.17 -11.84 -6.42
N GLU A 60 22.26 -12.57 -6.67
CA GLU A 60 22.39 -13.48 -7.82
C GLU A 60 21.33 -14.57 -7.77
N ARG A 61 21.14 -15.20 -6.61
CA ARG A 61 20.10 -16.22 -6.42
C ARG A 61 18.69 -15.69 -6.67
N LEU A 62 18.39 -14.46 -6.24
CA LEU A 62 17.11 -13.82 -6.54
C LEU A 62 16.95 -13.54 -8.03
N ALA A 63 17.99 -13.04 -8.70
CA ALA A 63 17.96 -12.80 -10.14
C ALA A 63 17.76 -14.09 -10.94
N ASP A 64 18.36 -15.20 -10.49
CA ASP A 64 18.18 -16.53 -11.08
C ASP A 64 16.73 -17.05 -10.99
N GLU A 65 15.95 -16.60 -10.00
CA GLU A 65 14.52 -16.87 -9.92
C GLU A 65 13.69 -15.91 -10.80
N VAL A 66 13.96 -14.60 -10.70
CA VAL A 66 13.13 -13.56 -11.33
C VAL A 66 13.31 -13.52 -12.86
N VAL A 67 14.54 -13.58 -13.35
CA VAL A 67 14.85 -13.38 -14.79
C VAL A 67 14.21 -14.46 -15.67
N PRO A 68 14.25 -15.76 -15.34
CA PRO A 68 13.56 -16.79 -16.12
C PRO A 68 12.04 -16.62 -16.16
N ILE A 69 11.42 -16.25 -15.03
CA ILE A 69 9.97 -16.03 -14.96
C ILE A 69 9.57 -14.83 -15.83
N MET A 70 10.33 -13.74 -15.77
CA MET A 70 10.11 -12.59 -16.65
C MET A 70 10.25 -12.98 -18.14
N LYS A 71 11.26 -13.78 -18.50
CA LYS A 71 11.45 -14.25 -19.88
C LYS A 71 10.30 -15.15 -20.35
N LYS A 72 9.82 -16.05 -19.50
CA LYS A 72 8.67 -16.94 -19.76
C LYS A 72 7.40 -16.15 -20.06
N ASN A 73 7.22 -15.00 -19.40
CA ASN A 73 6.02 -14.17 -19.53
C ASN A 73 6.19 -13.00 -20.51
N ASN A 74 7.09 -13.12 -21.50
CA ASN A 74 7.34 -12.08 -22.50
C ASN A 74 7.71 -10.70 -21.90
N GLY A 75 8.35 -10.69 -20.72
CA GLY A 75 8.72 -9.49 -19.99
C GLY A 75 7.59 -8.91 -19.13
N ALA A 76 6.41 -9.53 -19.10
CA ALA A 76 5.30 -9.10 -18.27
C ALA A 76 5.40 -9.69 -16.85
N LEU A 77 5.21 -8.82 -15.86
CA LEU A 77 4.98 -9.21 -14.47
C LEU A 77 3.47 -9.22 -14.23
N THR A 78 2.89 -10.42 -14.19
CA THR A 78 1.50 -10.64 -13.75
C THR A 78 1.45 -10.98 -12.26
N TYR A 79 0.28 -10.87 -11.66
CA TYR A 79 0.07 -11.26 -10.27
C TYR A 79 0.48 -12.71 -10.02
N GLU A 80 0.10 -13.61 -10.93
CA GLU A 80 0.45 -15.03 -10.89
C GLU A 80 1.96 -15.22 -10.96
N SER A 81 2.64 -14.46 -11.82
CA SER A 81 4.09 -14.56 -11.98
C SER A 81 4.88 -14.15 -10.75
N VAL A 82 4.40 -13.13 -10.03
CA VAL A 82 5.03 -12.70 -8.76
C VAL A 82 4.78 -13.75 -7.68
N ASN A 83 3.59 -14.34 -7.66
CA ASN A 83 3.23 -15.40 -6.71
C ASN A 83 3.98 -16.72 -6.96
N GLU A 84 4.54 -16.91 -8.17
CA GLU A 84 5.46 -18.02 -8.50
C GLU A 84 6.88 -17.81 -7.93
N MET A 85 7.26 -16.60 -7.51
CA MET A 85 8.61 -16.24 -7.02
C MET A 85 8.74 -16.46 -5.51
N GLN A 86 9.09 -17.68 -5.10
CA GLN A 86 9.17 -18.06 -3.69
C GLN A 86 10.37 -17.43 -2.97
N TYR A 87 11.50 -17.28 -3.66
CA TYR A 87 12.69 -16.66 -3.10
C TYR A 87 12.51 -15.15 -2.94
N LEU A 88 11.81 -14.49 -3.87
CA LEU A 88 11.41 -13.10 -3.71
C LEU A 88 10.57 -12.89 -2.44
N ASP A 89 9.60 -13.76 -2.16
CA ASP A 89 8.78 -13.68 -0.93
C ASP A 89 9.65 -13.78 0.33
N MET A 90 10.63 -14.69 0.35
CA MET A 90 11.58 -14.81 1.47
C MET A 90 12.53 -13.60 1.65
N VAL A 91 12.76 -12.82 0.60
CA VAL A 91 13.59 -11.60 0.68
C VAL A 91 12.79 -10.41 1.20
N VAL A 92 11.48 -10.38 0.95
CA VAL A 92 10.58 -9.26 1.30
C VAL A 92 9.85 -9.48 2.62
N ALA A 93 9.60 -10.74 3.01
CA ALA A 93 8.91 -11.14 4.25
C ALA A 93 9.80 -11.12 5.50
#